data_AF-A0A914P6L7-F1
#
_entry.id   AF-A0A914P6L7-F1
#
_cell.length_a   1.000
_cell.length_b   1.000
_cell.length_c   1.000
_cell.angle_alpha   90.00
_cell.angle_beta   90.00
_cell.angle_gamma   90.00
#
_symmetry.space_group_name_H-M   'P 1'
#
loop_
_entity.id
_entity.type
_entity.pdbx_description
1 polymer ?
#
loop_
_entity_poly.entity_id
_entity_poly.type
_entity_poly.pdbx_seq_one_letter_code
_entity_poly.pdbx_strand_id
1 'polypeptide(L)'
;MRGVKAIFNIKFDLIETKENNYIFLRFCGQQNEATRIENLEKKFKTELAEWTHIVAVREPIERFISGFTDKCLIEKRWEKRPSNCNRCKTNVTCFIEKEYIRMSKFVKGEEINSFDDQHFFPQNWRCQFYSYYRFYKILKYSVKETDEFFKEFF
;
A
#
# COMPACT_ATOMS: atom_id res chain seq x y z
N MET A 1 -22.15 27.32 0.59
CA MET A 1 -21.41 26.06 0.74
C MET A 1 -20.77 25.72 -0.60
N ARG A 2 -19.52 26.15 -0.82
CA ARG A 2 -18.78 25.84 -2.04
C ARG A 2 -17.88 24.65 -1.71
N GLY A 3 -18.35 23.44 -2.03
CA GLY A 3 -17.55 22.22 -1.89
C GLY A 3 -16.42 22.24 -2.91
N VAL A 4 -15.20 22.43 -2.44
CA VAL A 4 -14.01 22.13 -3.24
C VAL A 4 -13.89 20.62 -3.26
N LYS A 5 -14.38 19.97 -4.31
CA LYS A 5 -14.04 18.57 -4.58
C LYS A 5 -12.56 18.54 -4.94
N ALA A 6 -11.70 18.11 -4.02
CA ALA A 6 -10.38 17.63 -4.39
C ALA A 6 -10.55 16.30 -5.15
N ILE A 7 -10.88 16.40 -6.45
CA ILE A 7 -10.82 15.27 -7.37
C ILE A 7 -9.34 15.04 -7.63
N PHE A 8 -8.75 14.04 -6.98
CA PHE A 8 -7.52 13.46 -7.50
C PHE A 8 -7.89 12.79 -8.83
N ASN A 9 -7.70 13.51 -9.93
CA ASN A 9 -7.84 12.98 -11.27
C ASN A 9 -6.72 11.94 -11.47
N ILE A 10 -6.94 10.71 -11.00
CA ILE A 10 -6.07 9.57 -11.30
C ILE A 10 -6.45 9.14 -12.71
N LYS A 11 -5.84 9.80 -13.70
CA LYS A 11 -5.93 9.35 -15.08
C LYS A 11 -4.94 8.19 -15.24
N PHE A 12 -5.46 6.96 -15.25
CA PHE A 12 -4.69 5.76 -15.58
C PHE A 12 -4.41 5.74 -17.08
N ASP A 13 -3.45 6.54 -17.54
CA ASP A 13 -2.93 6.39 -18.90
C ASP A 13 -1.90 5.24 -18.87
N LEU A 14 -2.28 4.07 -19.41
CA LEU A 14 -1.35 2.96 -19.65
C LEU A 14 -0.34 3.40 -20.72
N ILE A 15 0.90 3.67 -20.32
CA ILE A 15 1.99 3.95 -21.27
C ILE A 15 2.63 2.61 -21.65
N GLU A 16 2.30 2.06 -22.82
CA GLU A 16 3.07 0.98 -23.44
C GLU A 16 4.41 1.52 -23.93
N THR A 17 5.52 1.08 -23.33
CA THR A 17 6.85 1.31 -23.89
C THR A 17 7.31 0.08 -24.68
N LYS A 18 7.67 0.29 -25.95
CA LYS A 18 8.36 -0.69 -26.81
C LYS A 18 9.75 -0.97 -26.26
N GLU A 19 9.84 -1.93 -25.34
CA GLU A 19 10.98 -2.78 -24.98
C GLU A 19 10.67 -3.33 -23.58
N ASN A 20 10.94 -4.62 -23.35
CA ASN A 20 10.65 -5.38 -22.12
C ASN A 20 11.46 -4.92 -20.87
N ASN A 21 11.64 -3.61 -20.68
CA ASN A 21 12.13 -2.99 -19.47
C ASN A 21 10.99 -2.16 -18.89
N TYR A 22 10.18 -2.77 -18.03
CA TYR A 22 9.21 -2.05 -17.20
C TYR A 22 9.97 -1.08 -16.28
N ILE A 23 10.21 0.15 -16.73
CA ILE A 23 10.51 1.25 -15.83
C ILE A 23 9.23 1.45 -15.03
N PHE A 24 9.25 1.07 -13.76
CA PHE A 24 8.21 1.44 -12.80
C PHE A 24 8.26 2.97 -12.66
N LEU A 25 7.62 3.68 -13.60
CA LEU A 25 7.41 5.10 -13.49
C LEU A 25 6.48 5.29 -12.30
N ARG A 26 7.01 5.87 -11.23
CA ARG A 26 6.22 6.19 -10.05
C ARG A 26 5.34 7.38 -10.39
N PHE A 27 4.21 7.09 -11.05
CA PHE A 27 3.23 8.09 -11.46
C PHE A 27 2.79 8.90 -10.24
N CYS A 28 2.84 10.24 -10.35
CA CYS A 28 2.63 11.20 -9.24
C CYS A 28 3.59 11.10 -8.05
N GLY A 29 4.70 10.37 -8.17
CA GLY A 29 5.72 10.29 -7.13
C GLY A 29 6.23 11.68 -6.74
N GLN A 30 6.32 11.93 -5.44
CA GLN A 30 6.74 13.20 -4.82
C GLN A 30 5.80 14.40 -5.05
N GLN A 31 4.79 14.29 -5.90
CA GLN A 31 3.85 15.36 -6.20
C GLN A 31 2.68 15.38 -5.23
N ASN A 32 2.01 14.23 -5.02
CA ASN A 32 0.80 14.12 -4.20
C ASN A 32 0.97 13.13 -3.05
N GLU A 33 2.13 13.18 -2.39
CA GLU A 33 2.47 12.29 -1.28
C GLU A 33 3.09 13.06 -0.12
N ALA A 34 2.91 12.53 1.08
CA ALA A 34 3.66 12.94 2.25
C ALA A 34 3.76 11.78 3.25
N THR A 35 4.72 11.88 4.17
CA THR A 35 4.89 10.92 5.27
C THR A 35 3.89 11.14 6.41
N ARG A 36 3.26 12.32 6.45
CA ARG A 36 2.31 12.75 7.47
C ARG A 36 1.15 13.51 6.85
N ILE A 37 -0.04 13.35 7.40
CA ILE A 37 -1.24 14.02 6.90
C ILE A 37 -1.12 15.54 7.05
N GLU A 38 -0.56 16.02 8.17
CA GLU A 38 -0.42 17.45 8.42
C GLU A 38 0.47 18.16 7.37
N ASN A 39 1.37 17.41 6.73
CA ASN A 39 2.19 17.93 5.64
C ASN A 39 1.38 18.09 4.34
N LEU A 40 0.37 17.24 4.11
CA LEU A 40 -0.56 17.40 2.99
C LEU A 40 -1.45 18.63 3.19
N GLU A 41 -2.02 18.79 4.39
CA GLU A 41 -2.85 19.95 4.75
C GLU A 41 -2.08 21.27 4.52
N LYS A 42 -0.84 21.35 5.00
CA LYS A 42 0.02 22.52 4.79
C LYS A 42 0.34 22.76 3.32
N LYS A 43 0.67 21.70 2.57
CA LYS A 43 1.06 21.80 1.15
C LYS A 43 -0.10 22.31 0.29
N PHE A 44 -1.30 21.78 0.52
CA PHE A 44 -2.48 22.09 -0.27
C PHE A 44 -3.37 23.18 0.33
N LYS A 45 -3.00 23.74 1.49
CA LYS A 45 -3.72 24.80 2.20
C LYS A 45 -5.20 24.46 2.40
N THR A 46 -5.43 23.29 2.97
CA THR A 46 -6.75 22.66 3.09
C THR A 46 -6.83 21.91 4.40
N GLU A 47 -8.06 21.71 4.89
CA GLU A 47 -8.31 20.93 6.10
C GLU A 47 -8.73 19.50 5.75
N LEU A 48 -8.40 18.54 6.61
CA LEU A 48 -8.88 17.16 6.51
C LEU A 48 -10.39 17.03 6.20
N ALA A 49 -11.23 17.87 6.79
CA ALA A 49 -12.68 17.80 6.59
C ALA A 49 -13.13 18.17 5.17
N GLU A 50 -12.29 18.87 4.40
CA GLU A 50 -12.60 19.27 3.03
C GLU A 50 -12.32 18.14 2.02
N TRP A 51 -11.60 17.11 2.43
CA TRP A 51 -11.19 15.99 1.59
C TRP A 51 -12.03 14.75 1.83
N THR A 52 -12.29 14.01 0.75
CA THR A 52 -12.81 12.64 0.88
C THR A 52 -11.63 11.69 1.05
N HIS A 53 -11.41 11.21 2.26
CA HIS A 53 -10.37 10.21 2.53
C HIS A 53 -10.90 8.83 2.24
N ILE A 54 -10.24 8.10 1.35
CA ILE A 54 -10.65 6.76 0.95
C ILE A 54 -9.55 5.78 1.32
N VAL A 55 -9.93 4.65 1.90
CA VAL A 55 -9.04 3.49 2.05
C VAL A 55 -9.69 2.28 1.40
N ALA A 56 -8.97 1.65 0.49
CA ALA A 56 -9.37 0.36 -0.09
C ALA A 56 -8.80 -0.77 0.77
N VAL A 57 -9.68 -1.62 1.31
CA VAL A 57 -9.32 -2.77 2.13
C VAL A 57 -9.54 -4.04 1.33
N ARG A 58 -8.47 -4.84 1.20
CA ARG A 58 -8.52 -6.19 0.63
C ARG A 58 -8.56 -7.22 1.75
N GLU A 59 -9.07 -8.41 1.45
CA GLU A 59 -8.98 -9.56 2.37
C GLU A 59 -7.50 -9.85 2.70
N PRO A 60 -7.11 -9.92 4.00
CA PRO A 60 -5.71 -10.05 4.39
C PRO A 60 -4.96 -11.27 3.85
N ILE A 61 -5.62 -12.44 3.79
CA ILE A 61 -5.04 -13.69 3.28
C ILE A 61 -4.83 -13.56 1.77
N GLU A 62 -5.79 -13.05 1.02
CA GLU A 62 -5.64 -12.80 -0.42
C GLU A 62 -4.50 -11.82 -0.72
N ARG A 63 -4.39 -10.74 0.06
CA ARG A 63 -3.31 -9.76 -0.05
C ARG A 63 -1.95 -10.43 0.21
N PHE A 64 -1.85 -11.26 1.24
CA PHE A 64 -0.64 -12.01 1.55
C PHE A 64 -0.24 -12.95 0.40
N ILE A 65 -1.18 -13.78 -0.06
CA ILE A 65 -0.94 -14.74 -1.15
C ILE A 65 -0.49 -14.01 -2.41
N SER A 66 -1.17 -12.93 -2.77
CA SER A 66 -0.83 -12.10 -3.92
C SER A 66 0.58 -11.51 -3.79
N GLY A 67 0.92 -10.92 -2.64
CA GLY A 67 2.24 -10.36 -2.40
C GLY A 67 3.37 -11.39 -2.40
N PHE A 68 3.16 -12.56 -1.76
CA PHE A 68 4.15 -13.62 -1.70
C PHE A 68 4.38 -14.25 -3.07
N THR A 69 3.30 -14.50 -3.81
CA THR A 69 3.36 -15.02 -5.17
C THR A 69 4.13 -14.07 -6.08
N ASP A 70 3.77 -12.79 -6.08
CA ASP A 70 4.41 -11.76 -6.90
C ASP A 70 5.89 -11.60 -6.55
N LYS A 71 6.23 -11.32 -5.28
CA LYS A 71 7.60 -10.95 -4.89
C LYS A 71 8.56 -12.13 -4.72
N CYS A 72 8.06 -13.29 -4.25
CA CYS A 72 8.91 -14.42 -3.87
C CYS A 72 8.89 -15.60 -4.84
N LEU A 73 7.77 -15.84 -5.53
CA LEU A 73 7.63 -16.95 -6.48
C LEU A 73 7.89 -16.52 -7.92
N ILE A 74 7.27 -15.41 -8.37
CA ILE A 74 7.35 -14.91 -9.75
C ILE A 74 8.59 -14.04 -9.94
N GLU A 75 8.69 -12.91 -9.24
CA GLU A 75 9.83 -11.99 -9.38
C GLU A 75 11.13 -12.55 -8.76
N LYS A 76 11.01 -13.55 -7.88
CA LYS A 76 12.12 -14.21 -7.15
C LYS A 76 13.15 -13.20 -6.62
N ARG A 77 12.67 -12.14 -5.96
CA ARG A 77 13.53 -11.02 -5.51
C ARG A 77 14.73 -11.46 -4.67
N TRP A 78 14.61 -12.60 -3.98
CA TRP A 78 15.67 -13.21 -3.19
C TRP A 78 16.89 -13.66 -4.01
N GLU A 79 16.78 -13.90 -5.32
CA GLU A 79 17.93 -14.21 -6.19
C GLU A 79 18.88 -13.01 -6.32
N LYS A 80 18.32 -11.80 -6.42
CA LYS A 80 19.10 -10.54 -6.52
C LYS A 80 19.48 -10.00 -5.15
N ARG A 81 18.63 -10.19 -4.14
CA ARG A 81 18.84 -9.71 -2.77
C ARG A 81 18.50 -10.85 -1.79
N PRO A 82 19.49 -11.65 -1.36
CA PRO A 82 19.25 -12.83 -0.52
C PRO A 82 18.52 -12.57 0.80
N SER A 83 18.47 -11.32 1.28
CA SER A 83 17.69 -10.88 2.43
C SER A 83 16.17 -10.90 2.19
N ASN A 84 15.72 -10.68 0.96
CA ASN A 84 14.30 -10.60 0.61
C ASN A 84 13.61 -11.96 0.81
N CYS A 85 12.30 -11.93 0.91
CA CYS A 85 11.49 -13.09 1.26
C CYS A 85 11.96 -13.71 2.58
N ASN A 86 12.37 -12.86 3.54
CA ASN A 86 12.89 -13.24 4.86
C ASN A 86 14.00 -14.31 4.84
N ARG A 87 14.79 -14.37 3.77
CA ARG A 87 15.81 -15.42 3.52
C ARG A 87 15.21 -16.84 3.43
N CYS A 88 13.90 -16.95 3.18
CA CYS A 88 13.16 -18.20 3.06
C CYS A 88 12.94 -18.64 1.60
N LYS A 89 13.33 -17.80 0.64
CA LYS A 89 13.15 -18.03 -0.80
C LYS A 89 11.67 -18.24 -1.13
N THR A 90 11.26 -19.48 -1.41
CA THR A 90 9.89 -19.88 -1.77
C THR A 90 9.16 -20.63 -0.65
N ASN A 91 9.80 -20.86 0.50
CA ASN A 91 9.17 -21.54 1.64
C ASN A 91 8.24 -20.59 2.40
N VAL A 92 6.92 -20.76 2.22
CA VAL A 92 5.89 -19.90 2.81
C VAL A 92 5.80 -20.03 4.33
N THR A 93 5.97 -21.23 4.88
CA THR A 93 5.93 -21.46 6.34
C THR A 93 7.06 -20.69 7.03
N CYS A 94 8.29 -20.85 6.54
CA CYS A 94 9.45 -20.09 7.00
C CYS A 94 9.21 -18.57 6.90
N PHE A 95 8.62 -18.12 5.79
CA PHE A 95 8.36 -16.70 5.58
C PHE A 95 7.40 -16.14 6.62
N ILE A 96 6.26 -16.82 6.84
CA ILE A 96 5.23 -16.39 7.80
C ILE A 96 5.79 -16.36 9.23
N GLU A 97 6.50 -17.40 9.64
CA GLU A 97 7.09 -17.48 10.98
C GLU A 97 8.07 -16.33 11.24
N LYS A 98 8.95 -16.05 10.28
CA LYS A 98 9.90 -14.94 10.40
C LYS A 98 9.22 -13.58 10.33
N GLU A 99 8.25 -13.39 9.43
CA GLU A 99 7.52 -12.13 9.32
C GLU A 99 6.74 -11.85 10.61
N TYR A 100 6.15 -12.87 11.23
CA TYR A 100 5.49 -12.75 12.54
C TYR A 100 6.44 -12.34 13.67
N ILE A 101 7.64 -12.94 13.73
CA ILE A 101 8.68 -12.53 14.68
C ILE A 101 9.06 -11.07 14.44
N ARG A 102 9.23 -10.65 13.18
CA ARG A 102 9.54 -9.26 12.82
C ARG A 102 8.42 -8.32 13.24
N MET A 103 7.16 -8.62 12.93
CA MET A 103 6.00 -7.84 13.38
C MET A 103 5.97 -7.69 14.91
N SER A 104 6.27 -8.76 15.64
CA SER A 104 6.33 -8.73 17.11
C SER A 104 7.42 -7.80 17.65
N LYS A 105 8.56 -7.70 16.96
CA LYS A 105 9.66 -6.78 17.29
C LYS A 105 9.30 -5.33 16.98
N PHE A 106 8.69 -5.09 15.83
CA PHE A 106 8.20 -3.77 15.44
C PHE A 106 7.24 -3.18 16.48
N VAL A 107 6.27 -3.98 16.95
CA VAL A 107 5.31 -3.56 17.99
C VAL A 107 6.00 -3.27 19.33
N LYS A 108 7.15 -3.88 19.60
CA LYS A 108 7.99 -3.59 20.78
C LYS A 108 8.87 -2.34 20.62
N GLY A 109 8.78 -1.64 19.50
CA GLY A 109 9.54 -0.42 19.22
C GLY A 109 10.91 -0.65 18.57
N GLU A 110 11.21 -1.85 18.08
CA GLU A 110 12.42 -2.05 17.28
C GLU A 110 12.27 -1.36 15.91
N GLU A 111 13.25 -0.53 15.55
CA GLU A 111 13.32 0.10 14.22
C GLU A 111 13.69 -0.93 13.15
N ILE A 112 12.67 -1.59 12.61
CA ILE A 112 12.81 -2.51 11.49
C ILE A 112 12.04 -2.00 10.28
N ASN A 113 12.72 -1.98 9.13
CA ASN A 113 12.16 -1.49 7.88
C ASN A 113 12.82 -2.19 6.68
N SER A 114 12.53 -3.48 6.52
CA SER A 114 12.97 -4.26 5.38
C SER A 114 12.04 -4.10 4.17
N PHE A 115 12.50 -4.55 3.00
CA PHE A 115 11.65 -4.69 1.82
C PHE A 115 10.41 -5.54 2.13
N ASP A 116 10.59 -6.65 2.85
CA ASP A 116 9.48 -7.55 3.18
C ASP A 116 8.49 -6.86 4.13
N ASP A 117 8.99 -6.21 5.19
CA ASP A 117 8.16 -5.44 6.14
C ASP A 117 7.31 -4.40 5.40
N GLN A 118 7.88 -3.73 4.39
CA GLN A 118 7.19 -2.76 3.58
C GLN A 118 6.00 -3.34 2.82
N HIS A 119 6.10 -4.58 2.36
CA HIS A 119 5.08 -5.25 1.56
C HIS A 119 4.10 -6.08 2.41
N PHE A 120 4.53 -6.66 3.53
CA PHE A 120 3.77 -7.69 4.22
C PHE A 120 3.23 -7.27 5.60
N PHE A 121 3.81 -6.25 6.25
CA PHE A 121 3.21 -5.73 7.48
C PHE A 121 1.81 -5.17 7.22
N PRO A 122 0.93 -5.19 8.24
CA PRO A 122 -0.37 -4.54 8.14
C PRO A 122 -0.22 -3.07 7.72
N GLN A 123 -0.84 -2.70 6.59
CA GLN A 123 -0.68 -1.34 6.04
C GLN A 123 -1.31 -0.27 6.95
N ASN A 124 -2.30 -0.64 7.75
CA ASN A 124 -2.91 0.24 8.76
C ASN A 124 -1.97 0.58 9.93
N TRP A 125 -0.78 -0.03 10.02
CA TRP A 125 0.25 0.37 11.00
C TRP A 125 1.02 1.62 10.57
N ARG A 126 0.80 2.12 9.35
CA ARG A 126 1.49 3.28 8.77
C ARG A 126 0.56 4.47 8.58
N CYS A 127 1.14 5.58 8.13
CA CYS A 127 0.42 6.76 7.66
C CYS A 127 -0.55 7.37 8.68
N GLN A 128 -0.25 7.22 9.99
CA GLN A 128 -1.11 7.70 11.08
C GLN A 128 -2.55 7.18 10.98
N PHE A 129 -2.75 6.02 10.35
CA PHE A 129 -4.08 5.52 10.00
C PHE A 129 -5.00 5.42 11.22
N TYR A 130 -4.49 4.93 12.35
CA TYR A 130 -5.25 4.87 13.60
C TYR A 130 -5.76 6.25 14.06
N SER A 131 -4.91 7.27 14.04
CA SER A 131 -5.27 8.64 14.46
C SER A 131 -6.33 9.28 13.57
N TYR A 132 -6.38 8.87 12.29
CA TYR A 132 -7.28 9.43 11.30
C TYR A 132 -8.38 8.47 10.86
N TYR A 133 -8.53 7.33 11.53
CA TYR A 133 -9.44 6.24 11.13
C TYR A 133 -10.86 6.73 10.85
N ARG A 134 -11.39 7.60 11.72
CA ARG A 134 -12.75 8.15 11.63
C ARG A 134 -13.02 9.03 10.40
N PHE A 135 -11.97 9.49 9.72
CA PHE A 135 -12.10 10.35 8.54
C PHE A 135 -12.14 9.55 7.24
N TYR A 136 -11.76 8.26 7.27
CA TYR A 136 -11.73 7.41 6.09
C TYR A 136 -13.09 6.79 5.77
N LYS A 137 -13.52 6.91 4.51
CA LYS A 137 -14.46 5.99 3.89
C LYS A 137 -13.73 4.69 3.57
N ILE A 138 -14.15 3.61 4.22
CA ILE A 138 -13.57 2.28 4.00
C ILE A 138 -14.31 1.60 2.86
N LEU A 139 -13.62 1.37 1.75
CA LEU A 139 -14.12 0.62 0.61
C LEU A 139 -13.56 -0.79 0.67
N LYS A 140 -14.43 -1.79 0.71
CA LYS A 140 -13.99 -3.18 0.68
C LYS A 140 -13.82 -3.60 -0.78
N TYR A 141 -12.60 -4.00 -1.13
CA TYR A 141 -12.33 -4.58 -2.43
C TYR A 141 -12.49 -6.09 -2.35
N SER A 142 -13.39 -6.61 -3.17
CA SER A 142 -13.61 -8.03 -3.42
C SER A 142 -13.54 -8.25 -4.92
N VAL A 143 -12.80 -9.28 -5.36
CA VAL A 143 -12.70 -9.63 -6.79
C VAL A 143 -14.08 -9.92 -7.38
N LYS A 144 -15.03 -10.40 -6.56
CA LYS A 144 -16.40 -10.73 -6.98
C LYS A 144 -17.31 -9.50 -7.11
N GLU A 145 -16.94 -8.37 -6.53
CA GLU A 145 -17.80 -7.17 -6.40
C GLU A 145 -17.08 -5.93 -6.97
N THR A 146 -16.26 -6.12 -8.00
CA THR A 146 -15.46 -5.05 -8.60
C THR A 146 -16.31 -3.89 -9.11
N ASP A 147 -17.47 -4.16 -9.71
CA ASP A 147 -18.40 -3.12 -10.18
C ASP A 147 -19.01 -2.31 -9.03
N GLU A 148 -19.28 -2.96 -7.90
CA GLU A 148 -19.83 -2.31 -6.71
C GLU A 148 -18.76 -1.41 -6.05
N PHE A 149 -17.52 -1.89 -5.97
CA PHE A 149 -16.39 -1.08 -5.54
C PHE A 149 -16.24 0.21 -6.36
N PHE A 150 -16.31 0.13 -7.70
CA PHE A 150 -16.18 1.32 -8.54
C PHE A 150 -17.37 2.27 -8.41
N LYS A 151 -18.59 1.76 -8.20
CA LYS A 151 -19.77 2.58 -7.90
C LYS A 151 -19.64 3.34 -6.58
N GLU A 152 -18.97 2.75 -5.59
CA GLU A 152 -18.73 3.45 -4.31
C GLU A 152 -17.56 4.44 -4.38
N PHE A 153 -16.64 4.24 -5.32
CA PHE A 153 -15.44 5.05 -5.48
C PHE A 153 -15.70 6.37 -6.24
N PHE A 154 -16.56 6.36 -7.26
CA PHE A 154 -16.89 7.51 -8.13
C PHE A 154 -18.26 8.14 -7.81
#